data_AF-A0AAT9HX99-F1
#
_entry.id   AF-A0AAT9HX99-F1
#
_cell.length_a   1.000
_cell.length_b   1.000
_cell.length_c   1.000
_cell.angle_alpha   90.00
_cell.angle_beta   90.00
_cell.angle_gamma   90.00
#
_symmetry.space_group_name_H-M   'P 1'
#
loop_
_entity.id
_entity.type
_entity.pdbx_description
1 polymer ?
#
loop_
_entity_poly.entity_id
_entity_poly.type
_entity_poly.pdbx_seq_one_letter_code
_entity_poly.pdbx_strand_id
1 'polypeptide(L)'
;MSGVIAAVTVRAAQRAKDLGAEKDLEALRQELEQAPRLGVRLGPPRHDGTEVRKTRIEPRDGVPGLAVAYAHTPSPPPPTVAIVAVTPD
;
A
#
# COMPACT_ATOMS: atom_id res chain seq x y z
N MET A 1 -17.87 -0.24 -9.12
CA MET A 1 -16.49 0.24 -8.96
C MET A 1 -16.38 0.87 -7.59
N SER A 2 -15.59 0.29 -6.71
CA SER A 2 -15.14 0.95 -5.48
C SER A 2 -14.48 2.27 -5.93
N GLY A 3 -15.01 3.42 -5.50
CA GLY A 3 -14.47 4.74 -5.88
C GLY A 3 -13.15 5.08 -5.17
N VAL A 4 -12.40 4.06 -4.74
CA VAL A 4 -11.13 4.20 -4.01
C VAL A 4 -10.01 4.40 -5.02
N ILE A 5 -9.14 5.39 -4.79
CA ILE A 5 -7.95 5.62 -5.61
C ILE A 5 -6.72 5.19 -4.82
N ALA A 6 -5.91 4.28 -5.38
CA ALA A 6 -4.62 3.90 -4.78
C ALA A 6 -3.46 4.60 -5.50
N ALA A 7 -2.73 5.42 -4.76
CA ALA A 7 -1.56 6.15 -5.21
C ALA A 7 -0.28 5.57 -4.58
N VAL A 8 0.76 5.46 -5.40
CA VAL A 8 2.11 5.09 -4.94
C VAL A 8 2.92 6.37 -4.78
N THR A 9 3.46 6.63 -3.59
CA THR A 9 4.35 7.78 -3.41
C THR A 9 5.65 7.58 -4.20
N VAL A 10 6.26 8.69 -4.64
CA VAL A 10 7.53 8.66 -5.39
C VAL A 10 8.61 7.85 -4.66
N ARG A 11 8.66 7.97 -3.33
CA ARG A 11 9.62 7.23 -2.49
C ARG A 11 9.36 5.72 -2.50
N ALA A 12 8.09 5.30 -2.40
CA ALA A 12 7.73 3.89 -2.46
C ALA A 12 7.99 3.30 -3.85
N ALA A 13 7.70 4.05 -4.92
CA ALA A 13 7.97 3.63 -6.29
C ALA A 13 9.48 3.44 -6.54
N GLN A 14 10.31 4.42 -6.14
CA GLN A 14 11.76 4.31 -6.26
C GLN A 14 12.29 3.11 -5.47
N ARG A 15 11.76 2.90 -4.26
CA ARG A 15 12.20 1.79 -3.42
C ARG A 15 11.83 0.42 -4.00
N ALA A 16 10.65 0.27 -4.58
CA ALA A 16 10.28 -0.96 -5.28
C ALA A 16 11.17 -1.20 -6.51
N LYS A 17 11.51 -0.14 -7.25
CA LYS A 17 12.46 -0.23 -8.36
C LYS A 17 13.84 -0.72 -7.93
N ASP A 18 14.37 -0.18 -6.84
CA ASP A 18 15.67 -0.61 -6.29
C ASP A 18 15.65 -2.09 -5.84
N LEU A 19 14.47 -2.65 -5.61
CA LEU A 19 14.25 -4.03 -5.17
C LEU A 19 13.71 -4.95 -6.28
N GLY A 20 13.54 -4.44 -7.51
CA GLY A 20 13.01 -5.20 -8.65
C GLY A 20 11.53 -5.60 -8.53
N ALA A 21 10.75 -4.89 -7.71
CA ALA A 21 9.39 -5.23 -7.33
C ALA A 21 8.31 -4.33 -7.96
N GLU A 22 8.61 -3.61 -9.05
CA GLU A 22 7.66 -2.63 -9.62
C GLU A 22 6.34 -3.28 -10.06
N LYS A 23 6.42 -4.47 -10.67
CA LYS A 23 5.23 -5.19 -11.14
C LYS A 23 4.37 -5.68 -9.97
N ASP A 24 4.99 -6.19 -8.93
CA ASP A 24 4.28 -6.67 -7.74
C ASP A 24 3.67 -5.50 -6.95
N LEU A 25 4.36 -4.36 -6.90
CA LEU A 25 3.83 -3.14 -6.30
C LEU A 25 2.62 -2.60 -7.08
N GLU A 26 2.64 -2.66 -8.41
CA GLU A 26 1.49 -2.26 -9.24
C GLU A 26 0.31 -3.22 -9.07
N ALA A 27 0.56 -4.52 -8.98
CA ALA A 27 -0.49 -5.50 -8.67
C ALA A 27 -1.13 -5.22 -7.30
N LEU A 28 -0.29 -4.94 -6.28
CA LEU A 28 -0.77 -4.57 -4.96
C LEU A 28 -1.56 -3.25 -4.98
N ARG A 29 -1.12 -2.26 -5.77
CA ARG A 29 -1.85 -0.99 -5.96
C ARG A 29 -3.27 -1.24 -6.46
N GLN A 30 -3.43 -2.08 -7.48
CA GLN A 30 -4.74 -2.44 -8.04
C GLN A 30 -5.59 -3.22 -7.03
N GLU A 31 -4.98 -4.13 -6.28
CA GLU A 31 -5.68 -4.87 -5.21
C GLU A 31 -6.20 -3.92 -4.13
N LEU A 32 -5.43 -2.90 -3.74
CA LEU A 32 -5.82 -1.91 -2.74
C LEU A 32 -7.00 -1.02 -3.19
N GLU A 33 -7.20 -0.82 -4.49
CA GLU A 33 -8.41 -0.15 -5.01
C GLU A 33 -9.66 -1.00 -4.80
N GLN A 34 -9.53 -2.33 -4.79
CA GLN A 34 -10.63 -3.26 -4.53
C GLN A 34 -10.80 -3.57 -3.03
N ALA A 35 -9.69 -3.65 -2.30
CA ALA A 35 -9.60 -4.04 -0.90
C ALA A 35 -8.77 -3.02 -0.08
N PRO A 36 -9.28 -1.80 0.15
CA PRO A 36 -8.53 -0.73 0.83
C PRO A 36 -8.09 -1.05 2.26
N ARG A 37 -8.72 -2.05 2.88
CA ARG A 37 -8.40 -2.52 4.24
C ARG A 37 -7.58 -3.81 4.27
N LEU A 38 -6.93 -4.19 3.16
CA LEU A 38 -6.02 -5.32 3.11
C LEU A 38 -4.96 -5.27 4.23
N GLY A 39 -4.54 -6.45 4.71
CA GLY A 39 -3.55 -6.55 5.78
C GLY A 39 -4.02 -6.02 7.13
N VAL A 40 -3.06 -5.65 7.98
CA VAL A 40 -3.29 -5.31 9.39
C VAL A 40 -3.25 -3.80 9.62
N ARG A 41 -4.10 -3.31 10.52
CA ARG A 41 -4.05 -1.90 10.95
C ARG A 41 -2.94 -1.70 11.98
N LEU A 42 -2.15 -0.66 11.79
CA LEU A 42 -1.11 -0.23 12.72
C LEU A 42 -1.66 0.86 13.64
N GLY A 43 -1.93 0.48 14.89
CA GLY A 43 -2.44 1.40 15.91
C GLY A 43 -3.92 1.78 15.73
N PRO A 44 -4.42 2.71 16.55
CA PRO A 44 -5.77 3.25 16.41
C PRO A 44 -5.88 4.18 15.18
N PRO A 45 -7.09 4.33 14.59
CA PRO A 45 -7.34 5.36 13.60
C PRO A 45 -7.04 6.76 14.14
N ARG A 46 -6.60 7.65 13.25
CA ARG A 46 -6.43 9.08 13.57
C ARG A 46 -7.79 9.77 13.71
N HIS A 47 -7.80 10.96 14.29
CA HIS A 47 -9.02 11.74 14.55
C HIS A 47 -9.86 12.03 13.29
N ASP A 48 -9.22 12.09 12.12
CA ASP A 48 -9.83 12.27 10.80
C ASP A 48 -10.34 10.96 10.17
N GLY A 49 -10.21 9.83 10.87
CA GLY A 49 -10.56 8.50 10.38
C GLY A 49 -9.46 7.85 9.52
N THR A 50 -8.31 8.51 9.34
CA THR A 50 -7.18 7.93 8.60
C THR A 50 -6.62 6.71 9.33
N GLU A 51 -6.45 5.62 8.59
CA GLU A 51 -5.84 4.38 9.08
C GLU A 51 -4.44 4.20 8.50
N VAL A 52 -3.45 3.88 9.33
CA VAL A 52 -2.16 3.37 8.84
C VAL A 52 -2.25 1.85 8.84
N ARG A 53 -1.85 1.21 7.74
CA ARG A 53 -1.96 -0.23 7.55
C ARG A 53 -0.66 -0.80 7.01
N LYS A 54 -0.44 -2.08 7.27
CA LYS A 54 0.69 -2.86 6.75
C LYS A 54 0.15 -4.12 6.08
N THR A 55 0.62 -4.37 4.87
CA THR A 55 0.43 -5.63 4.14
C THR A 55 1.79 -6.14 3.67
N ARG A 56 1.80 -7.26 2.94
CA ARG A 56 3.02 -7.87 2.41
C ARG A 56 2.88 -8.24 0.95
N ILE A 57 4.00 -8.21 0.24
CA ILE A 57 4.20 -8.86 -1.05
C ILE A 57 5.03 -10.12 -0.77
N GLU A 58 4.51 -11.28 -1.16
CA GLU A 58 5.21 -12.54 -1.00
C GLU A 58 6.46 -12.62 -1.90
N PRO A 59 7.54 -13.30 -1.45
CA PRO A 59 8.75 -13.46 -2.25
C PRO A 59 8.46 -14.15 -3.58
N ARG A 60 9.18 -13.75 -4.62
CA ARG A 60 9.14 -14.33 -5.98
C ARG A 60 10.55 -14.39 -6.56
N ASP A 61 10.73 -15.08 -7.68
CA ASP A 61 12.05 -15.34 -8.29
C ASP A 61 12.95 -14.10 -8.37
N GLY A 62 13.91 -14.02 -7.45
CA GLY A 62 14.89 -12.92 -7.36
C GLY A 62 14.42 -11.65 -6.62
N VAL A 63 13.19 -11.60 -6.11
CA VAL A 63 12.62 -10.49 -5.35
C VAL A 63 12.33 -10.94 -3.90
N PRO A 64 12.92 -10.28 -2.88
CA PRO A 64 12.63 -10.63 -1.49
C PRO A 64 11.16 -10.36 -1.14
N GLY A 65 10.66 -11.01 -0.09
CA GLY A 65 9.38 -10.62 0.50
C GLY A 65 9.43 -9.16 0.95
N LEU A 66 8.35 -8.41 0.74
CA LEU A 66 8.30 -6.99 1.06
C LEU A 66 7.16 -6.66 2.01
N ALA A 67 7.48 -5.95 3.07
CA ALA A 67 6.54 -5.24 3.90
C ALA A 67 6.13 -3.92 3.22
N VAL A 68 4.83 -3.71 3.07
CA VAL A 68 4.26 -2.50 2.47
C VAL A 68 3.38 -1.78 3.47
N ALA A 69 3.74 -0.56 3.82
CA ALA A 69 2.94 0.31 4.68
C ALA A 69 2.21 1.37 3.85
N TYR A 70 0.95 1.61 4.18
CA TYR A 70 0.10 2.55 3.46
C TYR A 70 -0.88 3.26 4.40
N ALA A 71 -1.31 4.46 4.00
CA ALA A 71 -2.40 5.18 4.66
C ALA A 71 -3.69 4.98 3.87
N HIS A 72 -4.79 4.71 4.55
CA HIS A 72 -6.14 4.67 3.99
C HIS A 72 -6.96 5.82 4.59
N THR A 73 -7.38 6.74 3.74
CA THR A 73 -8.17 7.91 4.11
C THR A 73 -9.60 7.74 3.57
N PRO A 74 -10.56 7.26 4.38
CA PRO A 74 -11.93 7.02 3.92
C PRO A 74 -12.75 8.31 3.71
N SER A 75 -12.23 9.46 4.17
CA SER A 75 -12.88 10.77 4.11
C SER A 75 -11.85 11.89 3.92
N PRO A 76 -12.17 12.98 3.20
CA PRO A 76 -13.37 13.14 2.37
C PRO A 76 -13.31 12.24 1.11
N PRO A 77 -14.45 11.90 0.49
CA PRO A 77 -14.47 11.14 -0.76
C PRO A 77 -13.74 11.87 -1.92
N PRO A 78 -13.12 11.12 -2.85
CA PRO A 78 -13.04 9.66 -2.90
C PRO A 78 -12.07 9.08 -1.85
N PRO A 79 -12.39 7.92 -1.24
CA PRO A 79 -11.44 7.23 -0.37
C PRO A 79 -10.10 7.04 -1.07
N THR A 80 -9.00 7.30 -0.37
CA THR A 80 -7.66 7.23 -0.98
C THR A 80 -6.78 6.26 -0.21
N VAL A 81 -6.01 5.46 -0.93
CA VAL A 81 -4.92 4.65 -0.39
C VAL A 81 -3.61 5.23 -0.87
N ALA A 82 -2.70 5.56 0.03
CA ALA A 82 -1.37 6.07 -0.30
C ALA A 82 -0.30 5.09 0.19
N ILE A 83 0.40 4.42 -0.72
CA ILE A 83 1.53 3.55 -0.37
C ILE A 83 2.74 4.43 -0.03
N VAL A 84 3.15 4.39 1.24
CA VAL A 84 4.17 5.30 1.78
C VAL A 84 5.53 4.65 1.96
N ALA A 85 5.59 3.33 2.17
CA ALA A 85 6.84 2.62 2.38
C ALA A 85 6.79 1.20 1.84
N VAL A 86 7.91 0.78 1.25
CA VAL A 86 8.20 -0.58 0.82
C VAL A 86 9.54 -0.97 1.43
N THR A 87 9.58 -2.05 2.20
CA THR A 87 10.80 -2.51 2.88
C THR A 87 10.94 -4.02 2.69
N PRO A 88 12.16 -4.56 2.54
CA PRO A 88 12.37 -6.00 2.69
C PRO A 88 11.80 -6.49 4.02
N ASP A 89 11.19 -7.68 3.99
CA ASP A 89 10.75 -8.41 5.20
C ASP A 89 11.95 -8.78 6.10
#